data_AF-A0ABD0NBS0-F1
#
_entry.id   AF-A0ABD0NBS0-F1
#
_cell.length_a   1.000
_cell.length_b   1.000
_cell.length_c   1.000
_cell.angle_alpha   90.00
_cell.angle_beta   90.00
_cell.angle_gamma   90.00
#
_symmetry.space_group_name_H-M   'P 1'
#
loop_
_entity.id
_entity.type
_entity.pdbx_description
1 polymer ?
#
loop_
_entity_poly.entity_id
_entity_poly.type
_entity_poly.pdbx_seq_one_letter_code
_entity_poly.pdbx_strand_id
1 'polypeptide(L)' 'IGEEGCAALISALRSNSSHLRELDLSGNKPGDSGLKLRSALLEDPHCKLKKL' A
#
# COMPACT_ATOMS: atom_id res chain seq x y z
N ILE A 1 -9.99 1.72 -7.11
CA ILE A 1 -8.63 1.33 -7.56
C ILE A 1 -8.65 -0.17 -7.88
N GLY A 2 -8.40 -0.56 -9.14
CA GLY A 2 -8.36 -1.99 -9.51
C GLY A 2 -7.05 -2.66 -9.06
N GLU A 3 -6.86 -3.94 -9.41
CA GLU A 3 -5.64 -4.70 -9.08
C GLU A 3 -4.36 -4.01 -9.59
N GLU A 4 -4.41 -3.44 -10.79
CA GLU A 4 -3.29 -2.75 -11.42
C GLU A 4 -2.87 -1.49 -10.63
N GLY A 5 -3.86 -0.76 -10.08
CA GLY A 5 -3.61 0.42 -9.25
C GLY A 5 -3.02 0.04 -7.88
N CYS A 6 -3.44 -1.08 -7.29
CA CYS A 6 -2.83 -1.62 -6.08
C CYS A 6 -1.37 -2.06 -6.33
N ALA A 7 -1.08 -2.72 -7.45
CA ALA A 7 0.28 -3.09 -7.81
C ALA A 7 1.19 -1.86 -8.00
N ALA A 8 0.69 -0.82 -8.68
CA ALA A 8 1.41 0.45 -8.86
C ALA A 8 1.70 1.13 -7.51
N LEU A 9 0.73 1.15 -6.60
CA LEU A 9 0.92 1.68 -5.24
C LEU A 9 2.00 0.92 -4.48
N ILE A 10 1.97 -0.42 -4.47
CA ILE A 10 2.99 -1.22 -3.79
C ILE A 10 4.39 -0.88 -4.34
N SER A 11 4.55 -0.81 -5.66
CA SER A 11 5.83 -0.47 -6.29
C SER A 11 6.32 0.93 -5.87
N ALA A 12 5.44 1.93 -5.90
CA ALA A 12 5.76 3.28 -5.46
C ALA A 12 6.11 3.34 -3.97
N LEU A 13 5.39 2.60 -3.12
CA LEU A 13 5.61 2.54 -1.68
C LEU A 13 6.93 1.88 -1.33
N ARG A 14 7.32 0.80 -2.02
CA ARG A 14 8.63 0.15 -1.84
C ARG A 14 9.78 1.06 -2.27
N SER A 15 9.58 1.84 -3.33
CA SER A 15 10.58 2.79 -3.84
C SER A 15 10.75 4.04 -2.96
N ASN A 16 9.67 4.50 -2.30
CA ASN A 16 9.65 5.73 -1.48
C ASN A 16 9.32 5.50 0.00
N SER A 17 9.64 4.32 0.54
CA SER A 17 9.14 3.85 1.84
C SER A 17 9.68 4.60 3.07
N SER A 18 10.67 5.48 2.90
CA SER A 18 11.38 6.11 4.02
C SER A 18 10.54 7.15 4.77
N HIS A 19 9.55 7.77 4.11
CA HIS A 19 8.81 8.90 4.66
C HIS A 19 7.30 8.70 4.77
N LEU A 20 6.71 7.80 3.98
CA LEU A 20 5.27 7.59 4.02
C LEU A 20 4.87 6.78 5.26
N ARG A 21 4.05 7.38 6.14
CA ARG A 21 3.55 6.74 7.36
C ARG A 21 2.06 6.43 7.33
N GLU A 22 1.30 7.15 6.53
CA GLU A 22 -0.16 7.01 6.45
C GLU A 22 -0.58 7.10 4.99
N LEU A 23 -1.47 6.22 4.58
CA LEU A 23 -2.06 6.17 3.26
C LEU A 23 -3.56 5.94 3.45
N ASP A 24 -4.43 6.80 2.95
CA ASP A 24 -5.88 6.62 3.07
C ASP A 24 -6.46 6.12 1.74
N LEU A 25 -7.04 4.92 1.73
CA LEU A 25 -7.71 4.32 0.57
C LEU A 25 -9.23 4.19 0.75
N SER A 26 -9.82 4.83 1.76
CA SER A 26 -11.26 4.72 2.09
C SER A 26 -12.18 5.07 0.92
N GLY A 27 -11.80 6.05 0.09
CA GLY A 27 -12.55 6.44 -1.12
C GLY A 27 -12.35 5.51 -2.33
N ASN A 28 -11.41 4.58 -2.28
CA ASN A 28 -10.96 3.80 -3.43
C ASN A 28 -11.52 2.37 -3.51
N LYS A 29 -12.34 1.95 -2.53
CA LYS A 29 -12.93 0.60 -2.40
C LYS A 29 -11.97 -0.49 -2.91
N PRO A 30 -10.83 -0.70 -2.24
CA PRO A 30 -9.76 -1.51 -2.80
C PRO A 30 -10.09 -3.02 -2.84
N GLY A 31 -11.20 -3.46 -2.23
CA GLY A 31 -11.62 -4.87 -2.23
C GLY A 31 -10.50 -5.79 -1.74
N ASP A 32 -10.40 -6.99 -2.31
CA ASP A 32 -9.35 -7.96 -1.97
C ASP A 32 -7.94 -7.48 -2.32
N SER A 33 -7.82 -6.58 -3.31
CA SER A 33 -6.53 -5.99 -3.67
C SER A 33 -5.97 -5.05 -2.59
N GLY A 34 -6.84 -4.43 -1.79
CA GLY A 34 -6.43 -3.66 -0.61
C GLY A 34 -5.84 -4.52 0.50
N LEU A 35 -6.35 -5.75 0.65
CA LEU A 35 -5.79 -6.72 1.59
C LEU A 35 -4.40 -7.19 1.15
N LYS A 36 -4.23 -7.53 -0.14
CA LYS A 36 -2.91 -7.84 -0.72
C LYS A 36 -1.92 -6.69 -0.53
N LEU A 37 -2.36 -5.45 -0.75
CA LEU A 37 -1.54 -4.27 -0.55
C LEU A 37 -1.08 -4.15 0.91
N ARG A 38 -2.00 -4.36 1.87
CA ARG A 38 -1.66 -4.34 3.29
C ARG A 38 -0.66 -5.43 3.67
N SER A 39 -0.84 -6.65 3.18
CA SER A 39 0.11 -7.76 3.43
C SER A 39 1.48 -7.47 2.83
N ALA A 40 1.54 -7.05 1.56
CA ALA A 40 2.80 -6.73 0.88
C ALA A 40 3.59 -5.60 1.57
N LEU A 41 2.89 -4.61 2.14
CA LEU A 41 3.51 -3.52 2.89
C LEU A 41 3.99 -3.96 4.28
N LEU A 42 3.24 -4.83 4.95
CA LEU A 42 3.64 -5.39 6.25
C LEU A 42 4.82 -6.36 6.13
N GLU A 43 4.93 -7.07 5.00
CA GLU A 43 6.05 -7.97 4.69
C GLU A 43 7.31 -7.21 4.28
N ASP A 44 7.20 -5.94 3.87
CA ASP A 44 8.35 -5.14 3.46
C ASP A 44 9.00 -4.47 4.70
N PRO A 45 10.23 -4.88 5.09
CA PRO A 45 10.89 -4.37 6.29
C PRO A 45 11.33 -2.91 6.16
N HIS A 46 11.35 -2.36 4.94
CA HIS A 46 11.63 -0.95 4.71
C HIS A 46 10.36 -0.11 4.79
N CYS A 47 9.17 -0.73 4.73
CA CYS A 47 7.92 -0.01 4.83
C CYS A 47 7.72 0.58 6.23
N LYS A 48 7.58 1.91 6.30
CA LYS A 48 7.29 2.63 7.55
C LYS A 48 5.82 3.01 7.68
N LEU A 49 4.97 2.44 6.82
CA LEU A 49 3.54 2.71 6.83
C LEU A 49 2.94 2.15 8.12
N LYS A 50 2.34 3.03 8.91
CA LYS A 50 1.66 2.69 10.17
C LYS A 50 0.16 2.54 9.99
N LYS A 51 -0.42 3.22 8.99
CA LYS A 51 -1.87 3.29 8.79
C LYS A 51 -2.23 3.24 7.31
N LEU A 52 -3.23 2.41 7.00
CA LEU A 52 -3.89 2.26 5.69
C LEU A 52 -5.38 2.55 5.83
#